data_AF-A0A1X3FLW4-F1
#
_entry.id   AF-A0A1X3FLW4-F1
#
_cell.length_a   1.000
_cell.length_b   1.000
_cell.length_c   1.000
_cell.angle_alpha   90.00
_cell.angle_beta   90.00
_cell.angle_gamma   90.00
#
_symmetry.space_group_name_H-M   'P 1'
#
loop_
_entity.id
_entity.type
_entity.pdbx_description
1 polymer ?
#
loop_
_entity_poly.entity_id
_entity_poly.type
_entity_poly.pdbx_seq_one_letter_code
_entity_poly.pdbx_strand_id
1 'polypeptide(L)'
;MRPPEETACCTLTPFDRREAISIGQAATIAGKSIGTLYNWCRQHGIGRRVGGGTWLVSKVALAMFLDGDMIALAAYQAGERSGDLVGPYFERFDLPQSRLQKVCNLSIPHKVRS
;
A
#
# COMPACT_ATOMS: atom_id res chain seq x y z
N MET A 1 23.44 -12.52 18.77
CA MET A 1 23.65 -11.49 17.74
C MET A 1 22.53 -11.66 16.71
N ARG A 2 21.55 -10.76 16.65
CA ARG A 2 20.47 -10.78 15.65
C ARG A 2 20.75 -9.67 14.63
N PRO A 3 20.95 -9.94 13.33
CA PRO A 3 20.55 -9.00 12.28
C PRO A 3 19.12 -9.39 11.87
N PRO A 4 18.14 -8.46 11.72
CA PRO A 4 17.99 -7.76 10.43
C PRO A 4 17.11 -6.48 10.52
N GLU A 5 17.69 -5.29 10.60
CA GLU A 5 16.90 -4.05 10.38
C GLU A 5 17.63 -3.12 9.42
N GLU A 6 18.10 -3.70 8.31
CA GLU A 6 18.11 -2.94 7.07
C GLU A 6 16.68 -2.99 6.52
N THR A 7 15.79 -2.23 7.18
CA THR A 7 14.40 -2.04 6.79
C THR A 7 14.41 -1.29 5.47
N ALA A 8 14.63 -2.08 4.41
CA ALA A 8 14.71 -1.62 3.05
C ALA A 8 13.39 -0.90 2.76
N CYS A 9 13.54 0.40 2.52
CA CYS A 9 12.51 1.36 2.15
C CYS A 9 11.96 1.03 0.76
N CYS A 10 11.35 -0.15 0.62
CA CYS A 10 11.00 -0.80 -0.65
C CYS A 10 9.50 -0.87 -0.90
N THR A 11 8.66 -0.22 -0.09
CA THR A 11 7.29 0.07 -0.52
C THR A 11 7.34 1.16 -1.60
N LEU A 12 6.62 0.96 -2.72
CA LEU A 12 6.68 1.75 -3.97
C LEU A 12 7.74 1.31 -5.00
N THR A 13 7.82 0.01 -5.30
CA THR A 13 8.67 -0.49 -6.41
C THR A 13 7.83 -1.29 -7.40
N PRO A 14 7.40 -0.73 -8.55
CA PRO A 14 7.58 0.65 -9.02
C PRO A 14 6.79 1.70 -8.22
N PHE A 15 7.29 2.93 -8.21
CA PHE A 15 6.67 4.07 -7.55
C PHE A 15 5.53 4.60 -8.40
N ASP A 16 4.29 4.38 -7.97
CA ASP A 16 3.12 4.97 -8.62
C ASP A 16 2.60 6.16 -7.81
N ARG A 17 2.59 7.33 -8.45
CA ARG A 17 2.16 8.59 -7.81
C ARG A 17 0.67 8.59 -7.48
N ARG A 18 -0.13 7.69 -8.09
CA ARG A 18 -1.59 7.60 -7.86
C ARG A 18 -1.92 6.92 -6.54
N GLU A 19 -1.05 6.05 -6.06
CA GLU A 19 -1.18 5.39 -4.75
C GLU A 19 -0.41 6.12 -3.64
N ALA A 20 0.57 6.94 -4.01
CA ALA A 20 1.34 7.76 -3.08
C ALA A 20 0.54 8.99 -2.63
N ILE A 21 0.27 9.10 -1.34
CA ILE A 21 -0.38 10.24 -0.70
C ILE A 21 0.58 10.95 0.26
N SER A 22 0.39 12.25 0.45
CA SER A 22 1.16 13.01 1.44
C SER A 22 0.84 12.56 2.87
N ILE A 23 1.82 12.66 3.78
CA ILE A 23 1.64 12.25 5.17
C ILE A 23 0.44 12.89 5.89
N GLY A 24 0.10 14.14 5.55
CA GLY A 24 -1.08 14.81 6.09
C GLY A 24 -2.40 14.17 5.64
N GLN A 25 -2.49 13.77 4.37
CA GLN A 25 -3.65 13.04 3.84
C GLN A 25 -3.77 11.65 4.47
N ALA A 26 -2.63 10.97 4.59
CA ALA A 26 -2.56 9.67 5.24
C ALA A 26 -2.98 9.75 6.72
N ALA A 27 -2.63 10.83 7.42
CA ALA A 27 -3.02 11.06 8.81
C ALA A 27 -4.53 11.25 8.95
N THR A 28 -5.14 12.02 8.03
CA THR A 28 -6.60 12.18 7.94
C THR A 28 -7.30 10.85 7.67
N ILE A 29 -6.80 10.03 6.74
CA ILE A 29 -7.38 8.72 6.41
C ILE A 29 -7.29 7.76 7.59
N ALA A 30 -6.14 7.73 8.28
CA ALA A 30 -5.92 6.87 9.44
C ALA A 30 -6.63 7.38 10.72
N GLY A 31 -7.11 8.62 10.73
CA GLY A 31 -7.62 9.27 11.94
C GLY A 31 -6.56 9.40 13.04
N LYS A 32 -5.27 9.51 12.67
CA LYS A 32 -4.13 9.60 13.60
C LYS A 32 -3.35 10.89 13.39
N SER A 33 -2.59 11.27 14.41
CA SER A 33 -1.70 12.43 14.32
C SER A 33 -0.59 12.19 13.29
N ILE A 34 -0.16 13.25 12.61
CA ILE A 34 0.94 13.21 11.64
C ILE A 34 2.21 12.60 12.27
N GLY A 35 2.49 12.89 13.54
CA GLY A 35 3.62 12.31 14.28
C GLY A 35 3.55 10.79 14.42
N THR A 36 2.36 10.22 14.63
CA THR A 36 2.14 8.77 14.65
C THR A 36 2.44 8.17 13.28
N LEU A 37 2.01 8.84 12.21
CA LEU A 37 2.32 8.38 10.86
C LEU A 37 3.80 8.46 10.52
N TYR A 38 4.52 9.50 10.97
CA TYR A 38 5.97 9.57 10.84
C TYR A 38 6.64 8.36 11.49
N ASN A 39 6.15 7.98 12.68
CA ASN A 39 6.66 6.82 13.39
C ASN A 39 6.34 5.52 12.64
N TRP A 40 5.16 5.39 12.04
CA TRP A 40 4.79 4.22 11.23
C TRP A 40 5.60 4.12 9.94
N CYS A 41 5.85 5.24 9.25
CA CYS A 41 6.73 5.27 8.08
C CYS A 41 8.14 4.78 8.42
N ARG A 42 8.66 5.13 9.60
CA ARG A 42 10.00 4.70 10.05
C ARG A 42 10.06 3.25 10.51
N GLN A 43 9.06 2.78 11.25
CA GLN A 43 9.05 1.44 11.83
C GLN A 43 8.58 0.36 10.86
N HIS A 44 7.54 0.65 10.06
CA HIS A 44 6.88 -0.34 9.20
C HIS A 44 7.20 -0.16 7.72
N GLY A 45 7.96 0.89 7.36
CA GLY A 45 8.36 1.12 5.98
C GLY A 45 7.19 1.36 5.03
N ILE A 46 6.06 1.90 5.50
CA ILE A 46 4.85 2.17 4.69
C ILE A 46 4.95 3.42 3.79
N GLY A 47 6.07 4.14 3.89
CA GLY A 47 6.28 5.37 3.15
C GLY A 47 7.74 5.59 2.78
N ARG A 48 7.93 6.41 1.76
CA ARG A 48 9.24 6.76 1.19
C ARG A 48 9.47 8.25 1.28
N ARG A 49 10.69 8.62 1.65
CA ARG A 49 11.17 10.00 1.59
C ARG A 49 11.65 10.29 0.15
N VAL A 50 11.04 11.30 -0.47
CA VAL A 50 11.40 11.72 -1.84
C VAL A 50 12.20 13.03 -1.77
N GLY A 51 13.17 13.18 -2.68
CA GLY A 51 14.12 14.30 -2.71
C GLY A 51 13.43 15.66 -2.52
N GLY A 52 13.82 16.38 -1.48
CA GLY A 52 13.16 17.63 -1.03
C GLY A 52 12.49 17.55 0.34
N GLY A 53 12.52 16.40 1.02
CA GLY A 53 12.08 16.27 2.41
C GLY A 53 10.61 15.90 2.61
N THR A 54 9.88 15.64 1.51
CA THR A 54 8.48 15.21 1.58
C THR A 54 8.39 13.70 1.81
N TRP A 55 7.52 13.30 2.74
CA TRP A 55 7.16 11.90 2.97
C TRP A 55 5.91 11.57 2.17
N LEU A 56 6.04 10.53 1.34
CA LEU A 56 4.93 9.94 0.62
C LEU A 56 4.62 8.56 1.21
N VAL A 57 3.35 8.29 1.42
CA VAL A 57 2.84 7.04 2.01
C VAL A 57 2.01 6.34 0.96
N SER A 58 2.17 5.04 0.77
CA SER A 58 1.25 4.29 -0.10
C SER A 58 -0.08 4.09 0.63
N LYS A 59 -1.18 4.56 0.04
CA LYS A 59 -2.53 4.40 0.61
C LYS A 59 -2.92 2.92 0.76
N VAL A 60 -2.42 2.05 -0.12
CA VAL A 60 -2.65 0.60 -0.07
C VAL A 60 -1.90 -0.01 1.12
N ALA A 61 -0.61 0.30 1.28
CA ALA A 61 0.18 -0.18 2.41
C ALA A 61 -0.38 0.33 3.75
N LEU A 62 -0.85 1.59 3.78
CA LEU A 62 -1.51 2.16 4.95
C LEU A 62 -2.81 1.41 5.27
N ALA A 63 -3.64 1.10 4.27
CA ALA A 63 -4.87 0.36 4.48
C ALA A 63 -4.62 -1.06 5.00
N MET A 64 -3.68 -1.80 4.40
CA MET A 64 -3.26 -3.12 4.89
C MET A 64 -2.78 -3.06 6.35
N PHE A 65 -2.01 -2.01 6.68
CA PHE A 65 -1.55 -1.80 8.03
C PHE A 65 -2.70 -1.46 9.00
N LEU A 66 -3.69 -0.69 8.57
CA LEU A 66 -4.88 -0.34 9.36
C LEU A 66 -5.82 -1.53 9.57
N ASP A 67 -5.98 -2.39 8.56
CA ASP A 67 -6.73 -3.65 8.66
C ASP A 67 -5.96 -4.69 9.51
N GLY A 68 -4.65 -4.52 9.70
CA GLY A 68 -3.79 -5.44 10.46
C GLY A 68 -3.25 -6.61 9.64
N ASP A 69 -3.46 -6.60 8.33
CA ASP A 69 -3.05 -7.62 7.38
C ASP A 69 -1.55 -7.53 7.05
N MET A 70 -0.72 -7.94 8.01
CA MET A 70 0.73 -7.99 7.84
C MET A 70 1.18 -8.95 6.73
N ILE A 71 0.38 -9.98 6.42
CA ILE A 71 0.65 -10.92 5.32
C ILE A 71 0.52 -10.21 3.96
N ALA A 72 -0.54 -9.42 3.78
CA ALA A 72 -0.75 -8.62 2.58
C ALA A 72 0.33 -7.53 2.45
N LEU A 73 0.70 -6.90 3.58
CA LEU A 73 1.78 -5.91 3.62
C LEU A 73 3.13 -6.53 3.22
N ALA A 74 3.45 -7.72 3.71
CA ALA A 74 4.67 -8.43 3.34
C ALA A 74 4.68 -8.85 1.86
N ALA A 75 3.56 -9.33 1.34
CA ALA A 75 3.41 -9.65 -0.09
C ALA A 75 3.61 -8.38 -0.95
N TYR A 76 3.00 -7.27 -0.55
CA TYR A 76 3.17 -5.97 -1.21
C TYR A 76 4.63 -5.48 -1.17
N GLN A 77 5.31 -5.65 -0.03
CA GLN A 77 6.74 -5.34 0.12
C GLN A 77 7.64 -6.24 -0.73
N ALA A 78 7.25 -7.50 -0.95
CA ALA A 78 7.92 -8.42 -1.86
C ALA A 78 7.70 -8.09 -3.34
N GLY A 79 6.83 -7.11 -3.65
CA GLY A 79 6.51 -6.67 -5.01
C GLY A 79 5.27 -7.35 -5.61
N GLU A 80 4.60 -8.22 -4.85
CA GLU A 80 3.37 -8.89 -5.27
C GLU A 80 2.20 -7.90 -5.23
N ARG A 81 1.72 -7.47 -6.39
CA ARG A 81 0.59 -6.50 -6.52
C ARG A 81 -0.67 -7.09 -7.11
N SER A 82 -0.58 -8.28 -7.70
CA SER A 82 -1.73 -8.96 -8.34
C SER A 82 -2.22 -10.17 -7.53
N GLY A 83 -1.55 -10.51 -6.42
CA GLY A 83 -1.98 -11.61 -5.55
C GLY A 83 -3.34 -11.34 -4.90
N ASP A 84 -4.09 -12.41 -4.62
CA ASP A 84 -5.43 -12.37 -4.01
C ASP A 84 -5.49 -11.55 -2.70
N LEU A 85 -4.39 -11.44 -1.97
CA LEU A 85 -4.30 -10.67 -0.73
C LEU A 85 -4.23 -9.15 -0.97
N VAL A 86 -3.59 -8.73 -2.06
CA VAL A 86 -3.34 -7.32 -2.38
C VAL A 86 -4.43 -6.78 -3.31
N GLY A 87 -4.95 -7.65 -4.16
CA GLY A 87 -6.03 -7.41 -5.11
C GLY A 87 -7.18 -6.53 -4.58
N PRO A 88 -7.90 -6.96 -3.52
CA PRO A 88 -9.08 -6.26 -3.02
C PRO A 88 -8.77 -4.85 -2.51
N TYR A 89 -7.57 -4.59 -2.00
CA TYR A 89 -7.18 -3.23 -1.58
C TYR A 89 -7.03 -2.31 -2.78
N PHE A 90 -6.41 -2.77 -3.87
CA PHE A 90 -6.28 -1.96 -5.08
C PHE A 90 -7.66 -1.62 -5.70
N GLU A 91 -8.59 -2.57 -5.71
CA GLU A 91 -9.96 -2.34 -6.17
C GLU A 91 -10.70 -1.33 -5.29
N ARG A 92 -10.57 -1.44 -3.96
CA ARG A 92 -11.19 -0.50 -3.01
C ARG A 92 -10.74 0.95 -3.22
N PHE A 93 -9.51 1.14 -3.70
CA PHE A 93 -8.92 2.47 -3.94
C PHE A 93 -8.98 2.94 -5.40
N ASP A 94 -9.70 2.20 -6.27
CA ASP A 94 -9.81 2.44 -7.72
C ASP A 94 -8.43 2.62 -8.39
N LEU A 95 -7.44 1.86 -7.92
CA LEU A 95 -6.09 1.91 -8.46
C LEU A 95 -5.92 0.87 -9.56
N PRO A 96 -5.25 1.21 -10.68
CA PRO A 96 -4.90 0.20 -11.67
C PRO A 96 -3.87 -0.74 -11.05
N GLN A 97 -4.31 -1.94 -10.67
CA GLN A 97 -3.42 -3.11 -10.63
C GLN A 97 -2.74 -3.13 -12.00
N SER A 98 -1.41 -3.03 -12.05
CA SER A 98 -0.63 -2.85 -13.28
C SER A 98 -1.28 -3.54 -14.49
N ARG A 99 -1.59 -2.76 -15.51
CA ARG A 99 -2.43 -3.11 -16.68
C ARG A 99 -1.97 -4.35 -17.47
N LEU A 100 -0.81 -4.95 -17.17
CA LEU A 100 -0.25 -6.08 -17.91
C LEU A 100 -0.83 -7.47 -17.56
N GLN A 101 -1.74 -7.60 -16.60
CA GLN A 101 -2.37 -8.90 -16.29
C GLN A 101 -3.88 -8.98 -16.52
N LYS A 102 -4.50 -7.97 -17.13
CA LYS A 102 -5.91 -8.04 -17.59
C LYS A 102 -6.06 -8.77 -18.94
N VAL A 103 -5.17 -9.72 -19.23
CA VAL A 103 -5.45 -10.87 -20.08
C VAL A 103 -5.41 -12.05 -19.09
N CYS A 104 -6.47 -12.33 -18.35
CA CYS A 104 -7.41 -13.40 -18.69
C CYS A 104 -8.29 -13.63 -17.46
N ASN A 105 -9.30 -12.80 -17.20
CA ASN A 105 -10.54 -13.28 -16.57
C ASN A 105 -11.65 -12.24 -16.67
N LEU A 106 -12.25 -12.14 -17.86
CA LEU A 106 -13.60 -11.65 -17.98
C LEU A 106 -14.54 -12.78 -17.53
N SER A 107 -14.78 -12.93 -16.22
CA SER A 107 -15.95 -13.68 -15.75
C SER A 107 -16.24 -13.39 -14.28
N ILE A 108 -17.00 -12.32 -14.02
CA ILE A 108 -17.87 -12.29 -12.85
C ILE A 108 -19.16 -11.53 -13.21
N PRO A 109 -20.25 -12.21 -13.61
CA PRO A 109 -21.57 -11.61 -13.62
C PRO A 109 -22.16 -11.65 -12.20
N HIS A 110 -22.02 -10.57 -11.44
CA HIS A 110 -22.84 -10.36 -10.24
C HIS A 110 -24.04 -9.49 -10.59
N LYS A 111 -25.13 -10.12 -11.02
CA LYS A 111 -26.47 -9.54 -10.89
C LYS A 111 -27.47 -10.60 -10.46
N VAL A 112 -27.63 -10.75 -9.15
CA VAL A 112 -28.80 -11.36 -8.50
C VAL A 112 -29.45 -10.29 -7.63
N ARG A 113 -30.64 -9.86 -8.06
CA ARG A 113 -31.77 -9.24 -7.31
C ARG A 113 -32.62 -8.49 -8.34
N SER A 114 -33.93 -8.69 -8.47
CA SER A 114 -34.92 -9.56 -7.84
C SER A 114 -36.07 -9.72 -8.84
#